data_AF-A0A3D4FUX5-F1
#
_entry.id   AF-A0A3D4FUX5-F1
#
_cell.length_a   1.000
_cell.length_b   1.000
_cell.length_c   1.000
_cell.angle_alpha   90.00
_cell.angle_beta   90.00
_cell.angle_gamma   90.00
#
_symmetry.space_group_name_H-M   'P 1'
#
loop_
_entity.id
_entity.type
_entity.pdbx_description
1 polymer ?
#
loop_
_entity_poly.entity_id
_entity_poly.type
_entity_poly.pdbx_seq_one_letter_code
_entity_poly.pdbx_strand_id
1 'polypeptide(L)' 'LEAMKMETVVYAPCDGQVAVIKVQVGDQVEEDDLLATID' A
#
# COMPACT_ATOMS: atom_id res chain seq x y z
N LEU A 1 -5.81 -3.59 -1.17
CA LEU A 1 -5.36 -4.93 -0.73
C LEU A 1 -6.57 -5.82 -0.67
N GLU A 2 -6.48 -7.07 -1.12
CA GLU A 2 -7.56 -8.04 -0.97
C GLU A 2 -7.05 -9.21 -0.15
N ALA A 3 -7.74 -9.53 0.93
CA ALA A 3 -7.45 -10.69 1.76
C ALA A 3 -8.75 -11.42 2.05
N MET A 4 -8.83 -12.70 1.68
CA MET A 4 -10.00 -13.55 1.96
C MET A 4 -11.35 -12.96 1.48
N LYS A 5 -11.42 -12.41 0.26
CA LYS A 5 -12.61 -11.73 -0.31
C LYS A 5 -12.97 -10.40 0.35
N MET A 6 -12.10 -9.89 1.21
CA MET A 6 -12.30 -8.61 1.90
C MET A 6 -11.30 -7.60 1.35
N GLU A 7 -11.82 -6.49 0.85
CA GLU A 7 -11.01 -5.38 0.38
C GLU A 7 -10.60 -4.50 1.57
N THR A 8 -9.31 -4.22 1.67
CA THR A 8 -8.74 -3.30 2.65
C THR A 8 -8.19 -2.08 1.93
N VAL A 9 -8.69 -0.91 2.36
CA VAL A 9 -8.25 0.40 1.90
C VAL A 9 -7.09 0.87 2.77
N VAL A 10 -5.98 1.26 2.15
CA VAL A 10 -4.85 1.89 2.86
C VAL A 10 -5.08 3.39 2.88
N TYR A 11 -5.09 3.96 4.08
CA TYR A 11 -5.18 5.40 4.28
C TYR A 11 -3.80 5.98 4.58
N ALA A 12 -3.54 7.19 4.11
CA ALA A 12 -2.33 7.91 4.48
C ALA A 12 -2.40 8.27 5.99
N PRO A 13 -1.32 8.03 6.76
CA PRO A 13 -1.30 8.37 8.18
C PRO A 13 -1.15 9.88 8.44
N CYS A 14 -0.70 10.63 7.44
CA CYS A 14 -0.47 12.07 7.50
C CYS A 14 -0.65 12.71 6.13
N ASP A 15 -0.77 14.03 6.11
CA ASP A 15 -0.65 14.83 4.89
C ASP A 15 0.80 14.80 4.40
N GLY A 16 1.01 14.83 3.08
CA GLY A 16 2.33 14.79 2.48
C GLY A 16 2.30 14.54 0.98
N GLN A 17 3.47 14.33 0.38
CA GLN A 17 3.62 13.99 -1.04
C GLN A 17 4.07 12.53 -1.20
N VAL A 18 3.42 11.78 -2.10
CA VAL A 18 3.86 10.41 -2.41
C VAL A 18 5.23 10.47 -3.08
N ALA A 19 6.24 9.94 -2.40
CA ALA A 19 7.61 9.92 -2.88
C ALA A 19 7.86 8.73 -3.82
N VAL A 20 7.45 7.53 -3.40
CA VAL A 20 7.66 6.29 -4.17
C VAL A 20 6.48 5.33 -3.98
N ILE A 21 6.07 4.66 -5.05
CA ILE A 21 5.18 3.50 -5.02
C ILE A 21 6.00 2.28 -5.45
N LYS A 22 6.07 1.26 -4.60
CA LYS A 22 6.91 0.07 -4.82
C LYS A 22 6.15 -1.17 -5.32
N VAL A 23 4.84 -1.05 -5.50
CA VAL A 23 3.95 -2.15 -5.91
C VAL A 23 3.19 -1.83 -7.19
N GLN A 24 2.81 -2.87 -7.92
CA GLN A 24 1.97 -2.80 -9.12
C GLN A 24 0.64 -3.52 -8.91
N VAL A 25 -0.30 -3.26 -9.82
CA VAL A 25 -1.61 -3.91 -9.80
C VAL A 25 -1.44 -5.40 -10.05
N GLY A 26 -1.91 -6.22 -9.11
CA GLY A 26 -1.83 -7.69 -9.18
C GLY A 26 -0.62 -8.29 -8.47
N ASP A 27 0.28 -7.47 -7.92
CA ASP A 27 1.38 -7.97 -7.10
C ASP A 27 0.85 -8.63 -5.83
N GLN A 28 1.44 -9.77 -5.49
CA GLN A 28 1.28 -10.38 -4.17
C GLN A 28 2.14 -9.61 -3.17
N VAL A 29 1.58 -9.34 -2.00
CA VAL A 29 2.21 -8.58 -0.92
C VAL A 29 2.07 -9.37 0.37
N GLU A 30 3.14 -9.42 1.14
CA GLU A 30 3.22 -10.12 2.42
C GLU A 30 3.17 -9.13 3.60
N GLU A 31 3.12 -9.64 4.84
CA GLU A 31 3.35 -8.79 6.01
C GLU A 31 4.75 -8.15 5.93
N ASP A 32 4.85 -6.90 6.38
CA ASP A 32 6.05 -6.05 6.33
C ASP A 32 6.50 -5.54 4.95
N ASP A 33 5.79 -5.87 3.86
CA ASP A 33 6.11 -5.31 2.54
C ASP A 33 5.86 -3.79 2.47
N LEU A 34 6.87 -3.06 2.00
CA LEU A 34 6.79 -1.62 1.83
C LEU A 34 6.01 -1.28 0.55
N LEU A 35 4.79 -0.77 0.72
CA LEU A 35 3.92 -0.42 -0.42
C LEU A 35 4.28 0.94 -1.05
N ALA A 36 4.45 1.96 -0.22
CA ALA A 36 4.74 3.32 -0.66
C ALA A 36 5.41 4.14 0.46
N THR A 37 6.08 5.23 0.08
CA THR A 37 6.64 6.23 1.02
C THR A 37 6.04 7.60 0.75
N ILE A 38 5.87 8.38 1.82
CA ILE A 38 5.30 9.73 1.81
C ILE A 38 6.32 10.66 2.49
N ASP A 39 6.59 11.82 1.89
CA ASP A 39 7.40 12.92 2.44
C ASP A 39 6.54 14.00 3.11
#